data_AF-A0A439UWR7-F1
#
_entry.id   AF-A0A439UWR7-F1
#
_cell.length_a   1.000
_cell.length_b   1.000
_cell.length_c   1.000
_cell.angle_alpha   90.00
_cell.angle_beta   90.00
_cell.angle_gamma   90.00
#
_symmetry.space_group_name_H-M   'P 1'
#
loop_
_entity.id
_entity.type
_entity.pdbx_description
1 polymer ?
#
loop_
_entity_poly.entity_id
_entity_poly.type
_entity_poly.pdbx_seq_one_letter_code
_entity_poly.pdbx_strand_id
1 'polypeptide(L)'
;MQPYFFPYAGYFRLMAACDVFVVFDDVQFPRRGRVHRCEMTPGRWLTLPLAPMPFDTLIKNLRWASEARSTLDNRLATFGLPGQATTPTALRISRYLAGPLGDMAGYLEEGLRLTVDALEFEPEILRSSSIDVDPNLRGQERIISIVRALGGQRYINAPGGRSLYTADAFQQAGIDLQFLVPYAGRFSHILPALLGDDLADLRNDVRATCQWAS
;
A
#
# COMPACT_ATOMS: atom_id res chain seq x y z
N MET A 1 0.89 4.84 5.78
CA MET A 1 0.82 3.35 5.74
C MET A 1 2.02 2.77 5.01
N GLN A 2 2.55 1.63 5.44
CA GLN A 2 3.67 0.98 4.73
C GLN A 2 3.27 0.63 3.28
N PRO A 3 4.16 0.81 2.28
CA PRO A 3 3.85 0.52 0.89
C PRO A 3 3.84 -0.98 0.65
N TYR A 4 2.66 -1.57 0.58
CA TYR A 4 2.49 -3.00 0.31
C TYR A 4 2.54 -3.26 -1.20
N PHE A 5 3.19 -4.34 -1.61
CA PHE A 5 3.15 -4.79 -2.99
C PHE A 5 1.74 -5.32 -3.28
N PHE A 6 0.95 -4.61 -4.10
CA PHE A 6 -0.46 -4.89 -4.42
C PHE A 6 -1.26 -5.49 -3.23
N PRO A 7 -1.65 -4.66 -2.24
CA PRO A 7 -2.31 -5.14 -1.04
C PRO A 7 -3.74 -5.63 -1.31
N TYR A 8 -4.45 -6.07 -0.26
CA TYR A 8 -5.88 -6.39 -0.35
C TYR A 8 -6.72 -5.12 -0.58
N ALA A 9 -7.93 -5.25 -1.14
CA ALA A 9 -8.77 -4.09 -1.51
C ALA A 9 -9.08 -3.16 -0.33
N GLY A 10 -9.26 -3.72 0.88
CA GLY A 10 -9.45 -2.94 2.10
C GLY A 10 -8.30 -1.97 2.46
N TYR A 11 -7.09 -2.13 1.89
CA TYR A 11 -6.01 -1.14 2.02
C TYR A 11 -6.35 0.14 1.26
N PHE A 12 -6.93 0.02 0.07
CA PHE A 12 -7.30 1.14 -0.79
C PHE A 12 -8.52 1.91 -0.28
N ARG A 13 -9.27 1.37 0.69
CA ARG A 13 -10.28 2.15 1.44
C ARG A 13 -9.67 3.36 2.14
N LEU A 14 -8.43 3.27 2.61
CA LEU A 14 -7.74 4.41 3.20
C LEU A 14 -7.48 5.49 2.15
N MET A 15 -7.01 5.09 0.97
CA MET A 15 -6.76 5.99 -0.17
C MET A 15 -8.05 6.61 -0.72
N ALA A 16 -9.16 5.86 -0.70
CA ALA A 16 -10.47 6.37 -1.09
C ALA A 16 -11.09 7.33 -0.08
N ALA A 17 -10.61 7.36 1.17
CA ALA A 17 -11.21 8.09 2.28
C ALA A 17 -10.35 9.25 2.81
N CYS A 18 -9.25 9.60 2.13
CA CYS A 18 -8.36 10.68 2.56
C CYS A 18 -8.00 11.61 1.39
N ASP A 19 -7.70 12.86 1.73
CA ASP A 19 -7.17 13.85 0.78
C ASP A 19 -5.67 13.62 0.54
N VAL A 20 -4.95 13.16 1.58
CA VAL A 20 -3.51 12.90 1.53
C VAL A 20 -3.21 11.51 2.09
N PHE A 21 -2.55 10.67 1.29
CA PHE A 21 -2.05 9.37 1.69
C PHE A 21 -0.53 9.38 1.84
N VAL A 22 -0.05 9.23 3.08
CA VAL A 22 1.40 9.16 3.36
C VAL A 22 1.89 7.71 3.30
N VAL A 23 2.75 7.41 2.33
CA VAL A 23 3.53 6.19 2.23
C VAL A 23 4.61 6.19 3.31
N PHE A 24 4.56 5.22 4.21
CA PHE A 24 5.44 5.13 5.38
C PHE A 24 6.67 4.30 5.02
N ASP A 25 7.63 4.93 4.33
CA ASP A 25 8.80 4.28 3.72
C ASP A 25 10.05 4.31 4.60
N ASP A 26 10.15 5.22 5.56
CA ASP A 26 11.27 5.34 6.50
C ASP A 26 11.05 4.62 7.83
N VAL A 27 10.31 3.51 7.79
CA VAL A 27 10.19 2.56 8.90
C VAL A 27 10.80 1.20 8.57
N GLN A 28 11.09 0.43 9.62
CA GLN A 28 11.65 -0.91 9.49
C GLN A 28 10.78 -1.80 8.60
N PHE A 29 11.42 -2.51 7.68
CA PHE A 29 10.78 -3.49 6.82
C PHE A 29 10.26 -4.71 7.61
N PRO A 30 8.94 -4.97 7.58
CA PRO A 30 8.38 -6.14 8.24
C PRO A 30 8.63 -7.39 7.37
N ARG A 31 9.63 -8.21 7.73
CA ARG A 31 10.01 -9.43 6.98
C ARG A 31 8.87 -10.43 6.76
N ARG A 32 7.87 -10.46 7.65
CA ARG A 32 6.67 -11.29 7.54
C ARG A 32 5.46 -10.55 6.95
N GLY A 33 5.61 -9.26 6.63
CA GLY A 33 4.55 -8.40 6.12
C GLY A 33 4.26 -8.57 4.64
N ARG A 34 3.45 -7.63 4.10
CA ARG A 34 3.01 -7.58 2.69
C ARG A 34 3.80 -6.58 1.83
N VAL A 35 4.82 -5.93 2.40
CA VAL A 35 5.69 -4.98 1.67
C VAL A 35 6.29 -5.59 0.40
N HIS A 36 6.65 -6.88 0.42
CA HIS A 36 7.37 -7.53 -0.68
C HIS A 36 6.58 -8.68 -1.34
N ARG A 37 5.29 -8.83 -1.02
CA ARG A 37 4.49 -9.95 -1.53
C ARG A 37 3.00 -9.62 -1.60
N CYS A 38 2.37 -10.04 -2.68
CA CYS A 38 0.93 -10.01 -2.86
C CYS A 38 0.40 -11.44 -2.98
N GLU A 39 -0.80 -11.66 -2.48
CA GLU A 39 -1.48 -12.95 -2.59
C GLU A 39 -2.32 -12.94 -3.86
N MET A 40 -2.05 -13.89 -4.77
CA MET A 40 -2.73 -14.00 -6.08
C MET A 40 -3.99 -14.85 -5.98
N THR A 41 -3.94 -15.90 -5.17
CA THR A 41 -5.09 -16.72 -4.76
C THR A 41 -4.81 -17.19 -3.33
N PRO A 42 -5.80 -17.70 -2.58
CA PRO A 42 -5.57 -18.17 -1.22
C PRO A 42 -4.36 -19.11 -1.12
N GLY A 43 -3.34 -18.70 -0.35
CA GLY A 43 -2.11 -19.46 -0.14
C GLY A 43 -1.06 -19.36 -1.27
N ARG A 44 -1.35 -18.75 -2.43
CA ARG A 44 -0.39 -18.56 -3.52
C ARG A 44 0.08 -17.12 -3.58
N TRP A 45 1.38 -16.92 -3.39
CA TRP A 45 1.98 -15.60 -3.26
C TRP A 45 2.91 -15.29 -4.43
N LEU A 46 2.75 -14.10 -5.01
CA LEU A 46 3.78 -13.48 -5.83
C LEU A 46 4.68 -12.65 -4.91
N THR A 47 5.98 -12.95 -4.94
CA THR A 47 6.96 -12.36 -4.03
C THR A 47 8.04 -11.62 -4.82
N LEU A 48 8.39 -10.42 -4.40
CA LEU A 48 9.47 -9.63 -4.97
C LEU A 48 10.85 -10.24 -4.60
N PRO A 49 11.80 -10.32 -5.53
CA PRO A 49 13.14 -10.83 -5.26
C PRO A 49 14.00 -9.78 -4.55
N LEU A 50 14.12 -9.92 -3.22
CA LEU A 50 14.92 -9.05 -2.36
C LEU A 50 16.34 -9.59 -2.19
N ALA A 51 17.33 -8.69 -2.10
CA ALA A 51 18.66 -9.04 -1.62
C ALA A 51 18.67 -9.33 -0.11
N PRO A 52 19.66 -10.08 0.41
CA PRO A 52 19.94 -10.13 1.84
C PRO A 52 20.23 -8.74 2.40
N MET A 53 19.64 -8.44 3.56
CA MET A 53 19.74 -7.14 4.23
C MET A 53 19.73 -7.33 5.76
N PRO A 54 20.23 -6.37 6.54
CA PRO A 54 20.09 -6.33 8.00
C PRO A 54 18.63 -6.35 8.49
N PHE A 55 18.39 -6.72 9.74
CA PHE A 55 17.04 -6.83 10.31
C PHE A 55 16.32 -5.47 10.39
N ASP A 56 17.06 -4.42 10.74
CA ASP A 56 16.65 -3.04 10.96
C ASP A 56 16.56 -2.20 9.66
N THR A 57 16.69 -2.83 8.49
CA THR A 57 16.61 -2.13 7.20
C THR A 57 15.26 -1.42 7.04
N LEU A 58 15.30 -0.13 6.69
CA LEU A 58 14.12 0.66 6.38
C LEU A 58 13.56 0.28 5.00
N ILE A 59 12.25 0.45 4.80
CA ILE A 59 11.58 0.14 3.53
C ILE A 59 12.18 0.93 2.35
N LYS A 60 12.51 2.21 2.55
CA LYS A 60 13.19 3.06 1.56
C LYS A 60 14.58 2.57 1.13
N ASN A 61 15.20 1.71 1.94
CA ASN A 61 16.55 1.17 1.71
C ASN A 61 16.53 -0.28 1.20
N LEU A 62 15.36 -0.81 0.82
CA LEU A 62 15.27 -2.16 0.28
C LEU A 62 15.99 -2.26 -1.07
N ARG A 63 16.58 -3.42 -1.32
CA ARG A 63 17.39 -3.68 -2.53
C ARG A 63 16.90 -4.92 -3.26
N TRP A 64 16.88 -4.82 -4.58
CA TRP A 64 16.66 -5.95 -5.47
C TRP A 64 17.81 -6.96 -5.36
N ALA A 65 17.50 -8.25 -5.50
CA ALA A 65 18.52 -9.27 -5.73
C ALA A 65 19.24 -9.03 -7.07
N SER A 66 20.45 -9.58 -7.25
CA SER A 66 21.22 -9.40 -8.51
C SER A 66 20.44 -9.84 -9.74
N GLU A 67 19.75 -10.98 -9.65
CA GLU A 67 18.92 -11.56 -10.72
C GLU A 67 17.43 -11.24 -10.53
N ALA A 68 17.11 -10.07 -9.98
CA ALA A 68 15.73 -9.73 -9.62
C ALA A 68 14.77 -9.75 -10.82
N ARG A 69 15.17 -9.21 -11.98
CA ARG A 69 14.29 -9.13 -13.15
C ARG A 69 13.90 -10.51 -13.65
N SER A 70 14.89 -11.35 -13.95
CA SER A 70 14.68 -12.74 -14.42
C SER A 70 13.93 -13.59 -13.38
N THR A 71 14.23 -13.41 -12.08
CA THR A 71 13.52 -14.10 -11.00
C THR A 71 12.05 -13.67 -10.94
N LEU A 72 11.75 -12.38 -11.07
CA LEU A 72 10.38 -11.88 -11.05
C LEU A 72 9.63 -12.35 -12.30
N ASP A 73 10.25 -12.34 -13.48
CA ASP A 73 9.64 -12.82 -14.74
C ASP A 73 9.25 -14.29 -14.63
N ASN A 74 10.14 -15.14 -14.10
CA ASN A 74 9.83 -16.55 -13.86
C ASN A 74 8.66 -16.72 -12.89
N ARG A 75 8.57 -15.90 -11.84
CA ARG A 75 7.47 -15.92 -10.87
C ARG A 75 6.15 -15.44 -11.51
N LEU A 76 6.19 -14.38 -12.30
CA LEU A 76 5.04 -13.86 -13.04
C LEU A 76 4.49 -14.90 -14.04
N ALA A 77 5.38 -15.61 -14.73
CA ALA A 77 5.00 -16.67 -15.66
C ALA A 77 4.20 -17.80 -15.00
N THR A 78 4.44 -18.11 -13.72
CA THR A 78 3.63 -19.11 -12.96
C THR A 78 2.17 -18.69 -12.73
N PHE A 79 1.86 -17.41 -12.97
CA PHE A 79 0.53 -16.83 -12.94
C PHE A 79 0.04 -16.44 -14.34
N GLY A 80 0.75 -16.81 -15.41
CA GLY A 80 0.40 -16.49 -16.78
C GLY A 80 0.58 -15.02 -17.17
N LEU A 81 1.34 -14.25 -16.39
CA LEU A 81 1.64 -12.85 -16.69
C LEU A 81 2.92 -12.73 -17.52
N PRO A 82 2.98 -11.80 -18.49
CA PRO A 82 1.95 -10.79 -18.83
C PRO A 82 0.85 -11.27 -19.80
N GLY A 83 0.83 -12.55 -20.19
CA GLY A 83 0.01 -13.08 -21.29
C GLY A 83 -1.51 -13.12 -21.08
N GLN A 84 -2.02 -12.83 -19.88
CA GLN A 84 -3.45 -12.85 -19.55
C GLN A 84 -4.16 -11.49 -19.64
N ALA A 85 -3.43 -10.41 -19.92
CA ALA A 85 -4.00 -9.06 -19.89
C ALA A 85 -4.82 -8.72 -21.14
N THR A 86 -6.12 -8.50 -20.97
CA THR A 86 -7.07 -8.16 -22.05
C THR A 86 -7.62 -6.73 -21.95
N THR A 87 -7.71 -6.18 -20.74
CA THR A 87 -8.22 -4.81 -20.50
C THR A 87 -7.10 -3.77 -20.55
N PRO A 88 -7.40 -2.48 -20.82
CA PRO A 88 -6.40 -1.41 -20.77
C PRO A 88 -5.67 -1.34 -19.43
N THR A 89 -6.39 -1.50 -18.32
CA THR A 89 -5.83 -1.57 -16.96
C THR A 89 -4.91 -2.77 -16.80
N ALA A 90 -5.38 -3.97 -17.17
CA ALA A 90 -4.57 -5.19 -17.08
C ALA A 90 -3.27 -5.08 -17.91
N LEU A 91 -3.33 -4.46 -19.09
CA LEU A 91 -2.17 -4.23 -19.95
C LEU A 91 -1.18 -3.27 -19.29
N ARG A 92 -1.66 -2.18 -18.68
CA ARG A 92 -0.81 -1.21 -17.97
C ARG A 92 -0.12 -1.85 -16.76
N ILE A 93 -0.88 -2.59 -15.94
CA ILE A 93 -0.34 -3.33 -14.78
C ILE A 93 0.67 -4.39 -15.23
N SER A 94 0.39 -5.13 -16.30
CA SER A 94 1.30 -6.15 -16.83
C SER A 94 2.60 -5.57 -17.36
N ARG A 95 2.54 -4.44 -18.08
CA ARG A 95 3.75 -3.71 -18.53
C ARG A 95 4.58 -3.22 -17.36
N TYR A 96 3.93 -2.71 -16.32
CA TYR A 96 4.61 -2.29 -15.09
C TYR A 96 5.32 -3.47 -14.41
N LEU A 97 4.62 -4.60 -14.21
CA LEU A 97 5.19 -5.80 -13.57
C LEU A 97 6.37 -6.40 -14.36
N ALA A 98 6.29 -6.40 -15.69
CA ALA A 98 7.34 -6.90 -16.59
C ALA A 98 8.41 -5.85 -16.95
N GLY A 99 8.24 -4.59 -16.50
CA GLY A 99 9.08 -3.47 -16.87
C GLY A 99 10.37 -3.34 -16.07
N PRO A 100 11.10 -2.23 -16.22
CA PRO A 100 12.25 -1.91 -15.38
C PRO A 100 11.89 -1.83 -13.90
N LEU A 101 12.75 -2.36 -13.02
CA LEU A 101 12.47 -2.45 -11.58
C LEU A 101 12.72 -1.16 -10.79
N GLY A 102 13.55 -0.24 -11.31
CA GLY A 102 13.91 1.00 -10.61
C GLY A 102 14.45 0.77 -9.19
N ASP A 103 14.29 1.76 -8.32
CA ASP A 103 14.44 1.55 -6.88
C ASP A 103 13.19 0.90 -6.29
N MET A 104 13.36 0.16 -5.19
CA MET A 104 12.28 -0.69 -4.69
C MET A 104 11.16 0.11 -4.01
N ALA A 105 11.46 1.26 -3.39
CA ALA A 105 10.43 2.12 -2.80
C ALA A 105 9.60 2.81 -3.87
N GLY A 106 10.26 3.31 -4.93
CA GLY A 106 9.66 3.81 -6.17
C GLY A 106 8.76 2.77 -6.83
N TYR A 107 9.24 1.54 -6.98
CA TYR A 107 8.43 0.45 -7.50
C TYR A 107 7.16 0.25 -6.65
N LEU A 108 7.29 0.05 -5.35
CA LEU A 108 6.12 -0.18 -4.48
C LEU A 108 5.11 0.97 -4.53
N GLU A 109 5.57 2.22 -4.54
CA GLU A 109 4.70 3.39 -4.67
C GLU A 109 4.01 3.46 -6.04
N GLU A 110 4.74 3.22 -7.13
CA GLU A 110 4.16 3.22 -8.49
C GLU A 110 3.05 2.18 -8.61
N GLY A 111 3.21 0.99 -8.04
CA GLY A 111 2.14 -0.01 -7.99
C GLY A 111 0.88 0.48 -7.26
N LEU A 112 1.04 1.26 -6.19
CA LEU A 112 -0.08 1.90 -5.49
C LEU A 112 -0.73 2.98 -6.35
N ARG A 113 0.07 3.85 -6.98
CA ARG A 113 -0.42 4.93 -7.88
C ARG A 113 -1.20 4.37 -9.07
N LEU A 114 -0.69 3.32 -9.71
CA LEU A 114 -1.37 2.63 -10.81
C LEU A 114 -2.72 2.07 -10.39
N THR A 115 -2.81 1.54 -9.16
CA THR A 115 -4.05 0.99 -8.63
C THR A 115 -5.05 2.08 -8.28
N VAL A 116 -4.59 3.16 -7.65
CA VAL A 116 -5.41 4.34 -7.29
C VAL A 116 -5.99 5.00 -8.55
N ASP A 117 -5.16 5.16 -9.58
CA ASP A 117 -5.56 5.67 -10.89
C ASP A 117 -6.62 4.76 -11.55
N ALA A 118 -6.39 3.44 -11.56
CA ALA A 118 -7.35 2.48 -12.10
C ALA A 118 -8.70 2.50 -11.34
N LEU A 119 -8.68 2.77 -10.04
CA LEU A 119 -9.87 2.86 -9.19
C LEU A 119 -10.50 4.26 -9.16
N GLU A 120 -9.93 5.23 -9.88
CA GLU A 120 -10.39 6.62 -9.90
C GLU A 120 -10.52 7.20 -8.47
N PHE A 121 -9.46 7.00 -7.68
CA PHE A 121 -9.27 7.70 -6.42
C PHE A 121 -8.23 8.81 -6.61
N GLU A 122 -8.39 9.90 -5.88
CA GLU A 122 -7.58 11.11 -6.09
C GLU A 122 -6.87 11.62 -4.82
N PRO A 123 -6.30 10.77 -3.94
CA PRO A 123 -5.49 11.28 -2.84
C PRO A 123 -4.17 11.83 -3.39
N GLU A 124 -3.68 12.91 -2.77
CA GLU A 124 -2.27 13.27 -2.89
C GLU A 124 -1.43 12.19 -2.20
N ILE A 125 -0.44 11.63 -2.89
CA ILE A 125 0.43 10.58 -2.34
C ILE A 125 1.81 11.16 -2.07
N LEU A 126 2.23 11.13 -0.80
CA LEU A 126 3.53 11.61 -0.32
C LEU A 126 4.30 10.48 0.36
N ARG A 127 5.62 10.61 0.49
CA ARG A 127 6.45 9.72 1.34
C ARG A 127 6.66 10.36 2.71
N SER A 128 6.66 9.57 3.76
CA SER A 128 7.03 10.09 5.09
C SER A 128 8.47 10.60 5.11
N SER A 129 9.36 9.98 4.34
CA SER A 129 10.75 10.40 4.24
C SER A 129 10.98 11.74 3.52
N SER A 130 9.95 12.32 2.89
CA SER A 130 10.00 13.66 2.28
C SER A 130 9.33 14.74 3.13
N ILE A 131 8.80 14.39 4.30
CA ILE A 131 8.13 15.34 5.21
C ILE A 131 9.12 15.71 6.31
N ASP A 132 9.28 17.01 6.56
CA ASP A 132 10.18 17.52 7.60
C ASP A 132 9.58 17.32 9.00
N VAL A 133 9.87 16.16 9.59
CA VAL A 133 9.51 15.79 10.96
C VAL A 133 10.73 15.20 11.68
N ASP A 134 10.78 15.32 13.00
CA ASP A 134 11.89 14.77 13.79
C ASP A 134 12.04 13.26 13.53
N PRO A 135 13.20 12.82 13.00
CA PRO A 135 13.44 11.42 12.65
C PRO A 135 13.52 10.51 13.89
N ASN A 136 13.54 11.03 15.11
CA ASN A 136 13.55 10.26 16.35
C ASN A 136 12.15 9.93 16.88
N LEU A 137 11.10 10.65 16.44
CA LEU A 137 9.73 10.36 16.84
C LEU A 137 9.31 8.96 16.39
N ARG A 138 8.53 8.27 17.23
CA ARG A 138 8.05 6.90 16.98
C ARG A 138 6.54 6.80 17.22
N GLY A 139 5.96 5.70 16.76
CA GLY A 139 4.56 5.36 17.02
C GLY A 139 3.61 6.52 16.74
N GLN A 140 2.69 6.77 17.67
CA GLN A 140 1.67 7.81 17.55
C GLN A 140 2.23 9.23 17.48
N GLU A 141 3.34 9.53 18.15
CA GLU A 141 3.93 10.88 18.16
C GLU A 141 4.41 11.26 16.76
N ARG A 142 5.03 10.31 16.04
CA ARG A 142 5.44 10.50 14.65
C ARG A 142 4.24 10.74 13.74
N ILE A 143 3.15 10.00 13.94
CA ILE A 143 1.93 10.18 13.15
C ILE A 143 1.32 11.56 13.40
N ILE A 144 1.19 11.97 14.66
CA ILE A 144 0.68 13.30 15.04
C ILE A 144 1.55 14.41 14.42
N SER A 145 2.87 14.27 14.47
CA SER A 145 3.79 15.25 13.88
C SER A 145 3.65 15.35 12.36
N ILE A 146 3.49 14.22 11.66
CA ILE A 146 3.25 14.21 10.21
C ILE A 146 1.92 14.91 9.87
N VAL A 147 0.84 14.58 10.60
CA VAL A 147 -0.47 15.20 10.37
C VAL A 147 -0.40 16.72 10.57
N ARG A 148 0.27 17.18 11.63
CA ARG A 148 0.48 18.62 11.88
C ARG A 148 1.32 19.30 10.81
N ALA A 149 2.41 18.67 10.37
CA ALA A 149 3.28 19.22 9.33
C ALA A 149 2.52 19.43 8.00
N LEU A 150 1.53 18.59 7.73
CA LEU A 150 0.66 18.69 6.55
C LEU A 150 -0.60 19.54 6.79
N GLY A 151 -0.79 20.12 7.99
CA GLY A 151 -1.99 20.89 8.34
C GLY A 151 -3.29 20.07 8.42
N GLY A 152 -3.17 18.75 8.57
CA GLY A 152 -4.33 17.85 8.63
C GLY A 152 -5.09 17.94 9.97
N GLN A 153 -6.40 17.73 9.91
CA GLN A 153 -7.30 17.76 11.08
C GLN A 153 -7.80 16.37 11.49
N ARG A 154 -7.59 15.37 10.65
CA ARG A 154 -8.04 14.00 10.86
C ARG A 154 -6.97 13.01 10.44
N TYR A 155 -6.79 11.98 11.25
CA TYR A 155 -5.99 10.80 10.91
C TYR A 155 -6.88 9.56 10.85
N ILE A 156 -6.80 8.85 9.73
CA ILE A 156 -7.56 7.63 9.47
C ILE A 156 -6.62 6.44 9.42
N ASN A 157 -6.98 5.34 10.08
CA ASN A 157 -6.24 4.09 9.96
C ASN A 157 -7.14 2.85 9.77
N ALA A 158 -6.52 1.76 9.33
CA ALA A 158 -7.14 0.44 9.30
C ALA A 158 -7.46 -0.07 10.72
N PRO A 159 -8.49 -0.92 10.88
CA PRO A 159 -8.96 -1.39 12.20
C PRO A 159 -7.88 -2.12 13.00
N GLY A 160 -6.98 -2.84 12.32
CA GLY A 160 -5.88 -3.56 12.98
C GLY A 160 -4.85 -2.65 13.67
N GLY A 161 -4.88 -1.34 13.43
CA GLY A 161 -3.99 -0.38 14.09
C GLY A 161 -4.58 0.28 15.33
N ARG A 162 -5.79 -0.10 15.79
CA ARG A 162 -6.47 0.58 16.91
C ARG A 162 -5.68 0.55 18.21
N SER A 163 -4.99 -0.55 18.49
CA SER A 163 -4.16 -0.70 19.70
C SER A 163 -2.87 0.12 19.66
N LEU A 164 -2.51 0.73 18.53
CA LEU A 164 -1.28 1.50 18.38
C LEU A 164 -1.43 2.96 18.83
N TYR A 165 -2.66 3.42 19.08
CA TYR A 165 -2.99 4.84 19.24
C TYR A 165 -3.94 5.09 20.42
N THR A 166 -3.76 6.20 21.12
CA THR A 166 -4.68 6.67 22.15
C THR A 166 -5.46 7.89 21.65
N ALA A 167 -6.79 7.88 21.82
CA ALA A 167 -7.65 8.99 21.38
C ALA A 167 -7.25 10.32 22.04
N ASP A 168 -6.92 10.29 23.34
CA ASP A 168 -6.51 11.48 24.10
C ASP A 168 -5.28 12.18 23.51
N ALA A 169 -4.29 11.43 23.01
CA ALA A 169 -3.08 12.01 22.42
C ALA A 169 -3.38 12.76 21.11
N PHE A 170 -4.28 12.22 20.29
CA PHE A 170 -4.74 12.87 19.06
C PHE A 170 -5.64 14.07 19.37
N GLN A 171 -6.54 13.95 20.35
CA GLN A 171 -7.42 15.04 20.78
C GLN A 171 -6.62 16.23 21.34
N GLN A 172 -5.62 15.98 22.20
CA GLN A 172 -4.70 17.02 22.68
C GLN A 172 -3.93 17.69 21.54
N ALA A 173 -3.73 16.98 20.44
CA ALA A 173 -3.12 17.52 19.25
C ALA A 173 -4.08 18.27 18.32
N GLY A 174 -5.38 18.29 18.61
CA GLY A 174 -6.42 18.86 17.75
C GLY A 174 -6.74 18.00 16.53
N ILE A 175 -6.44 16.69 16.57
CA ILE A 175 -6.60 15.77 15.45
C ILE A 175 -7.71 14.76 15.79
N ASP A 176 -8.67 14.62 14.88
CA ASP A 176 -9.70 13.58 14.92
C ASP A 176 -9.09 12.21 14.53
N LEU A 177 -9.17 11.22 15.41
CA LEU A 177 -8.66 9.87 15.17
C LEU A 177 -9.82 8.95 14.77
N GLN A 178 -9.79 8.44 13.53
CA GLN A 178 -10.82 7.53 13.02
C GLN A 178 -10.25 6.20 12.54
N PHE A 179 -11.08 5.17 12.65
CA PHE A 179 -10.76 3.83 12.16
C PHE A 179 -11.85 3.34 11.23
N LEU A 180 -11.41 2.72 10.13
CA LEU A 180 -12.30 1.95 9.28
C LEU A 180 -12.78 0.69 10.02
N VAL A 181 -14.02 0.26 9.78
CA VAL A 181 -14.47 -1.09 10.19
C VAL A 181 -13.71 -2.18 9.42
N PRO A 182 -13.62 -3.43 9.93
CA PRO A 182 -13.07 -4.56 9.19
C PRO A 182 -13.61 -4.65 7.76
N TYR A 183 -12.71 -4.89 6.80
CA TYR A 183 -13.11 -5.03 5.40
C TYR A 183 -13.93 -6.31 5.22
N ALA A 184 -15.15 -6.15 4.74
CA ALA A 184 -16.10 -7.23 4.45
C ALA A 184 -16.53 -7.25 2.97
N GLY A 185 -15.74 -6.62 2.08
CA GLY A 185 -15.99 -6.61 0.65
C GLY A 185 -15.53 -7.90 -0.04
N ARG A 186 -15.91 -8.06 -1.31
CA ARG A 186 -15.72 -9.31 -2.06
C ARG A 186 -14.27 -9.54 -2.51
N PHE A 187 -13.47 -8.49 -2.64
CA PHE A 187 -12.15 -8.54 -3.27
C PHE A 187 -11.02 -8.71 -2.26
N SER A 188 -10.69 -9.95 -1.93
CA SER A 188 -9.57 -10.25 -1.02
C SER A 188 -8.19 -10.09 -1.67
N HIS A 189 -8.10 -10.15 -3.00
CA HIS A 189 -6.86 -10.08 -3.77
C HIS A 189 -6.99 -9.04 -4.87
N ILE A 190 -6.25 -7.93 -4.79
CA ILE A 190 -6.46 -6.82 -5.73
C ILE A 190 -5.82 -7.06 -7.09
N LEU A 191 -4.62 -7.64 -7.12
CA LEU A 191 -3.89 -7.80 -8.38
C LEU A 191 -4.65 -8.67 -9.38
N PRO A 192 -5.22 -9.83 -9.00
CA PRO A 192 -6.10 -10.59 -9.89
C PRO A 192 -7.31 -9.78 -10.38
N ALA A 193 -7.96 -9.02 -9.50
CA ALA A 193 -9.12 -8.19 -9.87
C ALA A 193 -8.75 -7.08 -10.86
N LEU A 194 -7.57 -6.47 -10.74
CA LEU A 194 -7.03 -5.48 -11.69
C LEU A 194 -6.64 -6.09 -13.05
N LEU A 195 -6.37 -7.40 -13.09
CA LEU A 195 -6.01 -8.13 -14.30
C LEU A 195 -7.23 -8.70 -15.03
N GLY A 196 -8.39 -8.78 -14.36
CA GLY A 196 -9.67 -9.22 -14.94
C GLY A 196 -10.55 -8.07 -15.42
N ASP A 197 -11.86 -8.34 -15.51
CA ASP A 197 -12.90 -7.42 -15.99
C ASP A 197 -13.68 -6.75 -14.84
N ASP A 198 -13.26 -6.96 -13.59
CA ASP A 198 -14.00 -6.58 -12.38
C ASP A 198 -13.75 -5.13 -11.90
N LEU A 199 -13.14 -4.26 -12.70
CA LEU A 199 -12.61 -2.98 -12.22
C LEU A 199 -13.69 -2.05 -11.61
N ALA A 200 -14.84 -1.94 -12.29
CA ALA A 200 -15.95 -1.11 -11.80
C ALA A 200 -16.54 -1.68 -10.50
N ASP A 201 -16.69 -3.00 -10.42
CA ASP A 201 -17.16 -3.70 -9.23
C ASP A 201 -16.18 -3.56 -8.06
N LEU A 202 -14.87 -3.66 -8.32
CA LEU A 202 -13.82 -3.45 -7.35
C LEU A 202 -13.85 -2.02 -6.78
N ARG A 203 -13.96 -1.02 -7.65
CA ARG A 203 -14.09 0.39 -7.24
C ARG A 203 -15.33 0.60 -6.38
N ASN A 204 -16.47 0.08 -6.81
CA ASN A 204 -17.73 0.22 -6.10
C ASN A 204 -17.70 -0.50 -4.74
N ASP A 205 -17.10 -1.69 -4.68
CA ASP A 205 -16.92 -2.45 -3.43
C ASP A 205 -16.04 -1.69 -2.43
N VAL A 206 -14.90 -1.13 -2.88
CA VAL A 206 -14.03 -0.32 -2.02
C VAL A 206 -14.79 0.91 -1.49
N ARG A 207 -15.49 1.65 -2.34
CA ARG A 207 -16.26 2.84 -1.93
C ARG A 207 -17.41 2.49 -0.99
N ALA A 208 -18.22 1.49 -1.33
CA ALA A 208 -19.38 1.09 -0.53
C ALA A 208 -18.99 0.54 0.85
N THR A 209 -17.78 -0.01 0.97
CA THR A 209 -17.27 -0.54 2.23
C THR A 209 -16.50 0.49 3.04
N CYS A 210 -16.27 1.73 2.59
CA CYS A 210 -15.65 2.81 3.37
C CYS A 210 -16.53 3.30 4.53
N GLN A 211 -16.66 2.48 5.57
CA GLN A 211 -17.44 2.75 6.77
C GLN A 211 -16.54 2.93 8.00
N TRP A 212 -16.99 3.80 8.91
CA TRP A 212 -16.30 4.19 10.14
C TRP A 212 -16.79 3.37 11.33
N ALA A 213 -15.87 3.00 12.22
CA ALA A 213 -16.28 2.50 13.53
C ALA A 213 -16.84 3.67 14.34
N SER A 214 -18.09 3.52 14.83
CA SER A 214 -18.69 4.40 15.84
C SER A 214 -17.94 4.35 17.16
#